data_AF-A0A538RWE6-F1
#
_entry.id   AF-A0A538RWE6-F1
#
_cell.length_a   1.000
_cell.length_b   1.000
_cell.length_c   1.000
_cell.angle_alpha   90.00
_cell.angle_beta   90.00
_cell.angle_gamma   90.00
#
_symmetry.space_group_name_H-M   'P 1'
#
loop_
_entity.id
_entity.type
_entity.pdbx_description
1 polymer ?
#
loop_
_entity_poly.entity_id
_entity_poly.type
_entity_poly.pdbx_seq_one_letter_code
_entity_poly.pdbx_strand_id
1 'polypeptide(L)'
;MEAVWFVIVWGMLAVYTVLDGFDFGAGILHRFVARTDEERRTVFAAIGPVWDGNEVWLIAAAGVLFLAFPRVYSAAFSGFYLALMIVLWLLILRGIAIESRSRQENPLWQEFWDTTFALASALLA
;
A
#
# COMPACT_ATOMS: atom_id res chain seq x y z
N MET A 1 9.99 -11.25 27.66
CA MET A 1 9.26 -11.69 26.44
C MET A 1 8.72 -10.52 25.64
N GLU A 2 8.17 -9.47 26.26
CA GLU A 2 7.65 -8.29 25.54
C GLU A 2 8.65 -7.64 24.59
N ALA A 3 9.92 -7.51 24.99
CA ALA A 3 10.98 -6.97 24.13
C ALA A 3 11.17 -7.77 22.82
N VAL A 4 11.00 -9.09 22.86
CA VAL A 4 11.09 -9.95 21.65
C VAL A 4 9.92 -9.66 20.72
N TRP A 5 8.70 -9.61 21.25
CA TRP A 5 7.50 -9.27 20.46
C TRP A 5 7.58 -7.86 19.88
N PHE A 6 8.11 -6.91 20.63
CA PHE A 6 8.34 -5.55 20.16
C PHE A 6 9.29 -5.52 18.97
N VAL A 7 10.43 -6.23 19.05
CA VAL A 7 11.39 -6.35 17.94
C VAL A 7 10.77 -7.04 16.73
N ILE A 8 9.93 -8.06 16.93
CA ILE A 8 9.21 -8.74 15.85
C ILE A 8 8.28 -7.76 15.13
N VAL A 9 7.41 -7.05 15.85
CA VAL A 9 6.48 -6.07 15.24
C VAL A 9 7.25 -4.99 14.49
N TRP A 10 8.32 -4.44 15.09
CA TRP A 10 9.16 -3.45 14.43
C TRP A 10 9.85 -3.99 13.18
N GLY A 11 10.33 -5.23 13.21
CA GLY A 11 10.91 -5.90 12.06
C GLY A 11 9.89 -6.08 10.94
N MET A 12 8.66 -6.48 11.25
CA MET A 12 7.58 -6.63 10.28
C MET A 12 7.20 -5.29 9.64
N LEU A 13 7.08 -4.23 10.44
CA LEU A 13 6.82 -2.88 9.93
C LEU A 13 7.98 -2.37 9.07
N ALA A 14 9.24 -2.63 9.46
CA ALA A 14 10.40 -2.26 8.65
C ALA A 14 10.43 -3.00 7.30
N VAL A 15 10.11 -4.30 7.29
CA VAL A 15 9.98 -5.08 6.05
C VAL A 15 8.84 -4.52 5.20
N TYR A 16 7.68 -4.24 5.78
CA TYR A 16 6.57 -3.58 5.09
C TYR A 16 6.99 -2.25 4.45
N THR A 17 7.66 -1.37 5.20
CA THR A 17 8.13 -0.08 4.70
C THR A 17 9.12 -0.23 3.54
N VAL A 18 10.00 -1.22 3.57
CA VAL A 18 10.95 -1.45 2.46
C VAL A 18 10.25 -2.03 1.23
N LEU A 19 9.38 -3.02 1.43
CA LEU A 19 8.71 -3.73 0.34
C LEU A 19 7.61 -2.89 -0.31
N ASP A 20 6.62 -2.45 0.47
CA ASP A 20 5.49 -1.65 -0.04
C ASP A 20 5.91 -0.20 -0.34
N GLY A 21 7.01 0.29 0.26
CA GLY A 21 7.57 1.60 -0.05
C GLY A 21 8.09 1.71 -1.50
N PHE A 22 8.57 0.61 -2.09
CA PHE A 22 8.88 0.56 -3.52
C PHE A 22 7.60 0.73 -4.36
N ASP A 23 6.51 0.07 -3.97
CA ASP A 23 5.22 0.15 -4.68
C ASP A 23 4.66 1.58 -4.61
N PHE A 24 4.78 2.25 -3.46
CA PHE A 24 4.34 3.64 -3.31
C PHE A 24 5.18 4.58 -4.16
N GLY A 25 6.51 4.40 -4.13
CA GLY A 25 7.42 5.17 -4.94
C GLY A 25 7.11 5.04 -6.43
N ALA A 26 6.88 3.82 -6.91
CA ALA A 26 6.50 3.58 -8.28
C ALA A 26 5.12 4.17 -8.61
N GLY A 27 4.14 4.08 -7.70
CA GLY A 27 2.84 4.71 -7.84
C GLY A 27 2.87 6.24 -7.89
N ILE A 28 3.70 6.89 -7.08
CA ILE A 28 3.87 8.35 -7.11
C ILE A 28 4.60 8.77 -8.39
N LEU A 29 5.67 8.06 -8.75
CA LEU A 29 6.59 8.50 -9.79
C LEU A 29 6.15 8.14 -11.20
N HIS A 30 5.31 7.11 -11.41
CA HIS A 30 5.00 6.58 -12.75
C HIS A 30 4.52 7.67 -13.72
N ARG A 31 3.78 8.69 -13.25
CA ARG A 31 3.33 9.79 -14.12
C ARG A 31 4.41 10.78 -14.52
N PHE A 32 5.46 10.90 -13.70
CA PHE A 32 6.57 11.82 -13.96
C PHE A 32 7.67 11.16 -14.80
N VAL A 33 7.90 9.86 -14.59
CA VAL A 33 8.96 9.12 -15.28
C VAL A 33 8.51 8.45 -16.58
N ALA A 34 7.24 8.01 -16.67
CA ALA A 34 6.70 7.36 -17.85
C ALA A 34 5.82 8.32 -18.67
N ARG A 35 6.28 8.63 -19.88
CA ARG A 35 5.66 9.54 -20.84
C ARG A 35 4.72 8.82 -21.79
N THR A 36 4.95 7.54 -22.04
CA THR A 36 4.08 6.71 -22.90
C THR A 36 3.26 5.70 -22.09
N ASP A 37 2.15 5.20 -22.65
CA ASP A 37 1.37 4.13 -22.00
C ASP A 37 2.18 2.84 -21.85
N GLU A 38 3.08 2.55 -22.79
CA GLU A 38 3.96 1.38 -22.75
C GLU A 38 4.97 1.45 -21.60
N GLU A 39 5.56 2.63 -21.37
CA GLU A 39 6.43 2.87 -20.21
C GLU A 39 5.64 2.74 -18.90
N ARG A 40 4.39 3.25 -18.86
CA ARG A 40 3.52 3.09 -17.68
C ARG A 40 3.20 1.63 -17.42
N ARG A 41 2.86 0.85 -18.44
CA ARG A 41 2.64 -0.60 -18.32
C ARG A 41 3.86 -1.32 -17.75
N THR A 42 5.07 -0.87 -18.11
CA THR A 42 6.31 -1.45 -17.59
C THR A 42 6.44 -1.21 -16.08
N VAL A 43 6.07 -0.01 -15.59
CA VAL A 43 6.04 0.28 -14.15
C VAL A 43 5.02 -0.61 -13.44
N PHE A 44 3.79 -0.73 -13.96
CA PHE A 44 2.78 -1.63 -13.37
C PHE A 44 3.22 -3.10 -13.39
N ALA A 45 3.88 -3.55 -14.45
CA ALA A 45 4.39 -4.93 -14.57
C ALA A 45 5.49 -5.25 -13.55
N ALA A 46 6.27 -4.25 -13.10
CA ALA A 46 7.29 -4.44 -12.07
C ALA A 46 6.69 -4.66 -10.67
N ILE A 47 5.51 -4.09 -10.40
CA ILE A 47 4.84 -4.12 -9.09
C ILE A 47 3.82 -5.28 -9.02
N GLY A 48 3.12 -5.55 -10.13
CA GLY A 48 2.00 -6.47 -10.22
C GLY A 48 2.20 -7.84 -9.55
N PRO A 49 3.36 -8.51 -9.69
CA PRO A 49 3.57 -9.82 -9.07
C PRO A 49 3.76 -9.82 -7.55
N VAL A 50 4.07 -8.68 -6.93
CA VAL A 50 4.57 -8.62 -5.54
C VAL A 50 3.71 -7.77 -4.59
N TRP A 51 2.95 -6.80 -5.09
CA TRP A 51 2.26 -5.81 -4.25
C TRP A 51 1.28 -6.42 -3.23
N ASP A 52 0.50 -7.43 -3.65
CA ASP A 52 -0.45 -8.10 -2.76
C ASP A 52 0.27 -8.86 -1.63
N GLY A 53 1.45 -9.41 -1.92
CA GLY A 53 2.32 -10.03 -0.93
C GLY A 53 2.95 -9.03 0.04
N ASN A 54 3.25 -7.81 -0.42
CA ASN A 54 3.83 -6.76 0.41
C ASN A 54 2.85 -6.29 1.50
N GLU A 55 1.56 -6.20 1.17
CA GLU A 55 0.49 -5.83 2.10
C GLU A 55 0.31 -6.82 3.27
N VAL A 56 0.63 -8.10 3.05
CA VAL A 56 0.52 -9.12 4.10
C VAL A 56 1.35 -8.76 5.33
N TRP A 57 2.49 -8.07 5.16
CA TRP A 57 3.32 -7.64 6.28
C TRP A 57 2.63 -6.65 7.20
N LEU A 58 1.84 -5.72 6.64
CA LEU A 58 1.04 -4.77 7.42
C LEU A 58 -0.06 -5.49 8.20
N ILE A 59 -0.79 -6.39 7.55
CA ILE A 59 -1.85 -7.20 8.17
C ILE A 59 -1.28 -8.06 9.31
N ALA A 60 -0.15 -8.71 9.05
CA ALA A 60 0.51 -9.57 10.03
C ALA A 60 1.03 -8.75 11.23
N ALA A 61 1.58 -7.55 11.01
CA ALA A 61 2.00 -6.65 12.08
C ALA A 61 0.82 -6.23 12.97
N ALA A 62 -0.34 -5.92 12.37
CA ALA A 62 -1.57 -5.63 13.11
C ALA A 62 -2.05 -6.86 13.92
N GLY A 63 -1.97 -8.06 13.36
CA GLY A 63 -2.30 -9.31 14.05
C GLY A 63 -1.39 -9.58 15.26
N VAL A 64 -0.08 -9.36 15.12
CA VAL A 64 0.88 -9.49 16.22
C VAL A 64 0.64 -8.41 17.28
N LEU A 65 0.34 -7.17 16.89
CA LEU A 65 -0.06 -6.12 17.85
C LEU A 65 -1.30 -6.51 18.65
N PHE A 66 -2.31 -7.08 18.00
CA PHE A 66 -3.52 -7.57 18.69
C PHE A 66 -3.20 -8.67 19.71
N LEU A 67 -2.35 -9.63 19.35
CA LEU A 67 -1.97 -10.75 20.20
C LEU A 67 -1.06 -10.34 21.37
N ALA A 68 0.03 -9.63 21.07
CA ALA A 68 1.10 -9.34 22.02
C ALA A 68 0.91 -8.03 22.78
N PHE A 69 0.20 -7.05 22.20
CA PHE A 69 0.02 -5.70 22.76
C PHE A 69 -1.42 -5.20 22.62
N PRO A 70 -2.43 -5.90 23.18
CA PRO A 70 -3.84 -5.60 22.94
C PRO A 70 -4.27 -4.18 23.35
N ARG A 71 -3.65 -3.62 24.41
CA ARG A 71 -3.91 -2.23 24.83
C ARG A 71 -3.43 -1.20 23.81
N VAL A 72 -2.25 -1.43 23.22
CA VAL A 72 -1.70 -0.57 22.16
C VAL A 72 -2.57 -0.67 20.92
N TYR A 73 -2.94 -1.89 20.52
CA TYR A 73 -3.86 -2.13 19.42
C TYR A 73 -5.19 -1.39 19.62
N SER A 74 -5.84 -1.56 20.77
CA SER A 74 -7.13 -0.90 21.03
C SER A 74 -7.02 0.63 21.04
N ALA A 75 -5.97 1.18 21.66
CA ALA A 75 -5.78 2.62 21.75
C ALA A 75 -5.47 3.23 20.38
N ALA A 76 -4.64 2.57 19.56
CA ALA A 76 -4.32 3.03 18.22
C ALA A 76 -5.54 2.99 17.29
N PHE A 77 -6.26 1.87 17.22
CA PHE A 77 -7.40 1.71 16.31
C PHE A 77 -8.63 2.55 16.71
N SER A 78 -8.82 2.82 18.00
CA SER A 78 -9.90 3.73 18.44
C SER A 78 -9.50 5.20 18.39
N GLY A 79 -8.28 5.55 18.81
CA GLY A 79 -7.78 6.92 18.85
C GLY A 79 -7.53 7.49 17.45
N PHE A 80 -7.02 6.67 16.53
CA PHE A 80 -6.77 7.05 15.14
C PHE A 80 -7.83 6.52 14.18
N TYR A 81 -9.05 6.27 14.66
CA TYR A 81 -10.11 5.65 13.86
C TYR A 81 -10.27 6.28 12.48
N LEU A 82 -10.46 7.61 12.41
CA LEU A 82 -10.66 8.30 11.13
C LEU A 82 -9.43 8.19 10.22
N ALA A 83 -8.23 8.36 10.77
CA ALA A 83 -6.99 8.27 9.99
C ALA A 83 -6.78 6.85 9.42
N LEU A 84 -6.99 5.81 10.23
CA LEU A 84 -6.88 4.42 9.80
C LEU A 84 -7.98 4.02 8.81
N MET A 85 -9.18 4.60 8.92
CA MET A 85 -10.21 4.43 7.90
C MET A 85 -9.82 5.06 6.56
N ILE A 86 -9.19 6.24 6.57
CA ILE A 86 -8.67 6.86 5.35
C ILE A 86 -7.57 5.98 4.75
N VAL A 87 -6.60 5.52 5.56
CA VAL A 87 -5.56 4.59 5.12
C VAL A 87 -6.18 3.35 4.47
N LEU A 88 -7.15 2.70 5.12
CA LEU A 88 -7.84 1.53 4.57
C LEU A 88 -8.45 1.81 3.20
N TRP A 89 -9.17 2.93 3.03
CA TRP A 89 -9.74 3.30 1.74
C TRP A 89 -8.67 3.57 0.67
N LEU A 90 -7.56 4.20 1.03
CA LEU A 90 -6.45 4.43 0.11
C LEU A 90 -5.80 3.11 -0.34
N LEU A 91 -5.58 2.17 0.58
CA LEU A 91 -5.05 0.82 0.24
C LEU A 91 -6.01 0.08 -0.70
N ILE A 92 -7.32 0.13 -0.43
CA ILE A 92 -8.35 -0.46 -1.31
C ILE A 92 -8.29 0.16 -2.71
N LEU A 93 -8.29 1.50 -2.79
CA LEU A 93 -8.24 2.21 -4.08
C LEU A 93 -6.96 1.90 -4.85
N ARG A 94 -5.83 1.76 -4.16
CA ARG A 94 -4.53 1.38 -4.74
C ARG A 94 -4.63 0.00 -5.40
N GLY A 95 -5.09 -1.01 -4.66
CA GLY A 95 -5.23 -2.37 -5.17
C GLY A 95 -6.22 -2.45 -6.35
N ILE A 96 -7.36 -1.77 -6.25
CA ILE A 96 -8.33 -1.72 -7.35
C ILE A 96 -7.71 -1.04 -8.58
N ALA A 97 -6.94 0.03 -8.41
CA ALA A 97 -6.31 0.73 -9.53
C ALA A 97 -5.34 -0.17 -10.31
N ILE A 98 -4.48 -0.92 -9.61
CA ILE A 98 -3.52 -1.85 -10.22
C ILE A 98 -4.25 -2.91 -11.06
N GLU A 99 -5.27 -3.55 -10.50
CA GLU A 99 -6.02 -4.64 -11.14
C GLU A 99 -7.00 -4.17 -12.22
N SER A 100 -7.50 -2.93 -12.11
CA SER A 100 -8.55 -2.42 -12.99
C SER A 100 -7.98 -1.68 -14.19
N ARG A 101 -6.78 -1.11 -14.09
CA ARG A 101 -6.16 -0.30 -15.16
C ARG A 101 -6.14 -1.02 -16.51
N SER A 102 -5.76 -2.29 -16.54
CA SER A 102 -5.60 -3.09 -17.76
C SER A 102 -6.90 -3.69 -18.31
N ARG A 103 -8.03 -3.55 -17.61
CA ARG A 103 -9.31 -4.19 -17.98
C ARG A 103 -10.02 -3.53 -19.17
N GLN A 104 -9.74 -2.26 -19.44
CA GLN A 104 -10.33 -1.54 -20.56
C GLN A 104 -9.28 -0.68 -21.27
N GLU A 105 -9.27 -0.75 -22.60
CA GLU A 105 -8.40 0.05 -23.46
C GLU A 105 -8.97 1.44 -23.77
N ASN A 106 -9.68 2.03 -22.81
CA ASN A 106 -10.21 3.39 -22.92
C ASN A 106 -9.23 4.38 -22.29
N PRO A 107 -8.78 5.43 -23.01
CA PRO A 107 -7.86 6.44 -22.46
C PRO A 107 -8.36 7.10 -21.17
N LEU A 108 -9.67 7.37 -21.05
CA LEU A 108 -10.24 7.97 -19.84
C LEU A 108 -10.22 7.01 -18.65
N TRP A 109 -10.36 5.70 -18.91
CA TRP A 109 -10.29 4.66 -17.88
C TRP A 109 -8.88 4.51 -17.34
N GLN A 110 -7.90 4.44 -18.23
CA GLN A 110 -6.48 4.36 -17.87
C GLN A 110 -6.04 5.60 -17.10
N GLU A 111 -6.42 6.80 -17.56
CA GLU A 111 -6.08 8.06 -16.91
C GLU A 111 -6.71 8.17 -15.51
N PHE A 112 -7.95 7.69 -15.33
CA PHE A 112 -8.61 7.65 -14.03
C PHE A 112 -7.86 6.77 -13.03
N TRP A 113 -7.48 5.55 -13.43
CA TRP A 113 -6.76 4.63 -12.54
C TRP A 113 -5.31 5.04 -12.30
N ASP A 114 -4.61 5.57 -13.30
CA ASP A 114 -3.28 6.15 -13.15
C ASP A 114 -3.31 7.33 -12.14
N THR A 115 -4.37 8.16 -12.16
CA THR A 115 -4.56 9.24 -11.17
C THR A 115 -4.83 8.69 -9.78
N THR A 116 -5.75 7.73 -9.68
CA THR A 116 -6.14 7.11 -8.42
C THR A 116 -4.95 6.43 -7.77
N PHE A 117 -4.14 5.72 -8.55
CA PHE A 117 -2.94 5.04 -8.07
C PHE A 117 -1.89 6.02 -7.56
N ALA A 118 -1.63 7.12 -8.30
CA ALA A 118 -0.68 8.15 -7.87
C ALA A 118 -1.12 8.86 -6.59
N LEU A 119 -2.40 9.27 -6.50
CA LEU A 119 -2.93 9.97 -5.33
C LEU A 119 -2.98 9.06 -4.10
N ALA A 120 -3.45 7.82 -4.27
CA ALA A 120 -3.49 6.85 -3.17
C ALA A 120 -2.09 6.60 -2.61
N SER A 121 -1.11 6.36 -3.49
CA SER A 121 0.28 6.13 -3.10
C SER A 121 0.92 7.36 -2.45
N ALA A 122 0.63 8.56 -2.94
CA ALA A 122 1.15 9.81 -2.38
C ALA A 122 0.60 10.15 -1.00
N LEU A 123 -0.68 9.81 -0.74
CA LEU A 123 -1.32 10.06 0.55
C LEU A 123 -1.01 8.98 1.60
N LEU A 124 -0.54 7.81 1.17
CA LEU A 124 -0.12 6.71 2.04
C LEU A 124 1.35 6.85 2.51
N ALA A 125 2.21 7.48 1.71
CA ALA A 125 3.63 7.70 2.01
C ALA A 125 3.85 8.80 3.06
#